data_AF-A0A2V7VCD6-F1
#
_entry.id   AF-A0A2V7VCD6-F1
#
_cell.length_a   1.000
_cell.length_b   1.000
_cell.length_c   1.000
_cell.angle_alpha   90.00
_cell.angle_beta   90.00
_cell.angle_gamma   90.00
#
_symmetry.space_group_name_H-M   'P 1'
#
loop_
_entity.id
_entity.type
_entity.pdbx_description
1 polymer ?
#
loop_
_entity_poly.entity_id
_entity_poly.type
_entity_poly.pdbx_seq_one_letter_code
_entity_poly.pdbx_strand_id
1 'polypeptide(L)'
;LRAESLRGLRGWRAFDGPEDYDLWLRAWEAGLRFAKLPETLLHWRDAPGRLTRTDPRYAPERFRALKLEVLLRGPLAGARPAVVWGAGPIGKGWARALEQAGRAVRAFVEVDPRKIGATIHGAPVVPAEGVLAFAGALHLAAVGQPGARERIREQAKRLGILDGRDLVAVA
;
A
#
# COMPACT_ATOMS: atom_id res chain seq x y z
N LEU A 1 -8.50 -19.64 -7.95
CA LEU A 1 -9.50 -19.47 -6.87
C LEU A 1 -10.60 -20.50 -7.07
N ARG A 2 -11.02 -21.24 -6.04
CA ARG A 2 -12.11 -22.23 -6.17
C ARG A 2 -13.46 -21.52 -6.30
N ALA A 3 -14.42 -22.14 -7.01
CA ALA A 3 -15.74 -21.55 -7.27
C ALA A 3 -16.50 -21.17 -5.99
N GLU A 4 -16.41 -22.02 -4.96
CA GLU A 4 -17.03 -21.76 -3.66
C GLU A 4 -16.49 -20.49 -2.99
N SER A 5 -15.17 -20.31 -2.97
CA SER A 5 -14.54 -19.10 -2.42
C SER A 5 -14.99 -17.85 -3.16
N LEU A 6 -15.10 -17.91 -4.50
CA LEU A 6 -15.56 -16.78 -5.31
C LEU A 6 -17.02 -16.42 -5.00
N ARG A 7 -17.90 -17.42 -4.83
CA ARG A 7 -19.30 -17.21 -4.42
C ARG A 7 -19.39 -16.63 -3.01
N GLY A 8 -18.58 -17.11 -2.07
CA GLY A 8 -18.49 -16.57 -0.72
C GLY A 8 -18.08 -15.08 -0.71
N LEU A 9 -17.21 -14.69 -1.64
CA LEU A 9 -16.82 -13.29 -1.85
C LEU A 9 -17.85 -12.49 -2.66
N ARG A 10 -18.96 -13.07 -3.12
CA ARG A 10 -19.95 -12.43 -4.00
C ARG A 10 -19.37 -11.92 -5.33
N GLY A 11 -18.30 -12.55 -5.83
CA GLY A 11 -17.72 -12.25 -7.14
C GLY A 11 -17.25 -10.79 -7.31
N TRP A 12 -17.24 -10.35 -8.56
CA TRP A 12 -16.92 -8.96 -8.94
C TRP A 12 -18.09 -8.02 -8.64
N ARG A 13 -17.75 -6.79 -8.27
CA ARG A 13 -18.72 -5.71 -8.03
C ARG A 13 -18.61 -4.68 -9.14
N ALA A 14 -19.75 -4.14 -9.58
CA ALA A 14 -19.77 -2.99 -10.47
C ALA A 14 -19.66 -1.69 -9.65
N PHE A 15 -18.62 -0.90 -9.91
CA PHE A 15 -18.39 0.42 -9.31
C PHE A 15 -17.32 1.19 -10.09
N ASP A 16 -17.07 2.44 -9.71
CA ASP A 16 -16.09 3.33 -10.34
C ASP A 16 -14.64 3.09 -9.86
N GLY A 17 -14.16 1.84 -10.01
CA GLY A 17 -12.79 1.48 -9.66
C GLY A 17 -12.38 0.09 -10.18
N PRO A 18 -11.17 -0.38 -9.84
CA PRO A 18 -10.62 -1.62 -10.40
C PRO A 18 -11.22 -2.85 -9.72
N GLU A 19 -12.18 -3.48 -10.38
CA GLU A 19 -13.01 -4.56 -9.86
C GLU A 19 -12.23 -5.83 -9.48
N ASP A 20 -11.20 -6.18 -10.26
CA ASP A 20 -10.33 -7.32 -9.96
C ASP A 20 -9.55 -7.07 -8.66
N TYR A 21 -9.04 -5.85 -8.50
CA TYR A 21 -8.25 -5.48 -7.33
C TYR A 21 -9.10 -5.44 -6.06
N ASP A 22 -10.32 -4.93 -6.16
CA ASP A 22 -11.32 -5.01 -5.10
C ASP A 22 -11.59 -6.46 -4.67
N LEU A 23 -11.76 -7.38 -5.61
CA LEU A 23 -11.97 -8.80 -5.30
C LEU A 23 -10.79 -9.39 -4.52
N TRP A 24 -9.54 -9.06 -4.92
CA TRP A 24 -8.36 -9.55 -4.21
C TRP A 24 -8.23 -8.97 -2.80
N LEU A 25 -8.57 -7.70 -2.60
CA LEU A 25 -8.61 -7.09 -1.29
C LEU A 25 -9.66 -7.74 -0.38
N ARG A 26 -10.87 -7.97 -0.88
CA ARG A 26 -11.92 -8.68 -0.11
C ARG A 26 -11.53 -10.13 0.18
N ALA A 27 -10.85 -10.81 -0.74
CA ALA A 27 -10.30 -12.14 -0.49
C ALA A 27 -9.26 -12.11 0.65
N TRP A 28 -8.37 -11.12 0.65
CA TRP A 28 -7.40 -10.92 1.73
C TRP A 28 -8.10 -10.64 3.08
N GLU A 29 -9.09 -9.75 3.11
CA GLU A 29 -9.91 -9.47 4.31
C GLU A 29 -10.65 -10.73 4.81
N ALA A 30 -11.08 -11.62 3.91
CA ALA A 30 -11.68 -12.91 4.24
C ALA A 30 -10.66 -13.99 4.67
N GLY A 31 -9.38 -13.64 4.82
CA GLY A 31 -8.33 -14.53 5.31
C GLY A 31 -7.70 -15.43 4.24
N LEU A 32 -8.05 -15.27 2.96
CA LEU A 32 -7.39 -16.05 1.90
C LEU A 32 -5.91 -15.67 1.80
N ARG A 33 -5.11 -16.64 1.38
CA ARG A 33 -3.66 -16.48 1.20
C ARG A 33 -3.32 -16.50 -0.28
N PHE A 34 -2.30 -15.72 -0.64
CA PHE A 34 -1.80 -15.60 -2.00
C PHE A 34 -0.43 -16.23 -2.10
N ALA A 35 -0.19 -16.95 -3.18
CA ALA A 35 1.12 -17.50 -3.52
C ALA A 35 1.45 -17.13 -4.96
N LYS A 36 2.72 -16.83 -5.22
CA LYS A 36 3.25 -16.75 -6.59
C LYS A 36 3.77 -18.13 -6.95
N LEU A 37 3.16 -18.74 -7.96
CA LEU A 37 3.56 -20.04 -8.46
C LEU A 37 4.68 -19.87 -9.50
N PRO A 38 5.71 -20.74 -9.53
CA PRO A 38 6.77 -20.69 -10.53
C PRO A 38 6.28 -21.06 -11.94
N GLU A 39 5.14 -21.74 -12.05
CA GLU A 39 4.58 -22.18 -13.32
C GLU A 39 3.86 -21.06 -14.07
N THR A 40 4.00 -21.06 -15.40
CA THR A 40 3.17 -20.23 -16.27
C THR A 40 1.78 -20.84 -16.38
N LEU A 41 0.78 -20.20 -15.76
CA LEU A 41 -0.61 -20.69 -15.74
C LEU A 41 -1.48 -20.12 -16.87
N LEU A 42 -1.08 -19.00 -17.47
CA LEU A 42 -1.90 -18.27 -18.44
C LEU A 42 -1.02 -17.53 -19.45
N HIS A 43 -1.32 -17.69 -20.73
CA HIS A 43 -0.86 -16.78 -21.78
C HIS A 43 -1.95 -15.73 -22.03
N TRP A 44 -1.62 -14.46 -21.84
CA TRP A 44 -2.56 -13.37 -22.02
C TRP A 44 -2.11 -12.45 -23.15
N ARG A 45 -3.03 -12.11 -24.06
CA ARG A 45 -2.86 -11.07 -25.07
C ARG A 45 -2.98 -9.68 -24.46
N ASP A 46 -1.86 -8.96 -24.47
CA ASP A 46 -1.76 -7.65 -23.84
C ASP A 46 -1.88 -6.49 -24.85
N ALA A 47 -3.12 -6.18 -25.26
CA ALA A 47 -3.38 -5.14 -26.25
C ALA A 47 -3.25 -3.70 -25.68
N PRO A 48 -2.80 -2.71 -26.47
CA PRO A 48 -2.72 -1.32 -26.02
C PRO A 48 -4.07 -0.74 -25.53
N GLY A 49 -5.17 -1.12 -26.19
CA GLY A 49 -6.53 -0.67 -25.86
C GLY A 49 -7.22 -1.43 -24.73
N ARG A 50 -6.51 -2.25 -23.95
CA ARG A 50 -7.15 -3.01 -22.87
C ARG A 50 -7.69 -2.05 -21.80
N LEU A 51 -8.82 -2.42 -21.22
CA LEU A 51 -9.56 -1.61 -20.26
C LEU A 51 -8.68 -1.11 -19.10
N THR A 52 -7.83 -1.97 -18.54
CA THR A 52 -6.96 -1.58 -17.41
C THR A 52 -5.85 -0.57 -17.77
N ARG A 53 -5.69 -0.18 -19.04
CA ARG A 53 -4.74 0.85 -19.50
C ARG A 53 -5.42 2.18 -19.81
N THR A 54 -6.64 2.11 -20.33
CA THR A 54 -7.32 3.26 -20.95
C THR A 54 -8.49 3.77 -20.13
N ASP A 55 -9.09 2.92 -19.29
CA ASP A 55 -10.28 3.27 -18.53
C ASP A 55 -9.93 4.01 -17.23
N PRO A 56 -10.55 5.18 -16.95
CA PRO A 56 -10.31 5.94 -15.72
C PRO A 56 -10.56 5.18 -14.41
N ARG A 57 -11.36 4.10 -14.43
CA ARG A 57 -11.55 3.22 -13.28
C ARG A 57 -10.26 2.56 -12.81
N TYR A 58 -9.25 2.48 -13.67
CA TYR A 58 -7.95 1.87 -13.39
C TYR A 58 -6.84 2.91 -13.16
N ALA A 59 -7.19 4.17 -12.94
CA ALA A 59 -6.22 5.19 -12.56
C ALA A 59 -5.54 4.81 -11.22
N PRO A 60 -4.24 5.11 -11.02
CA PRO A 60 -3.51 4.81 -9.78
C PRO A 60 -4.21 5.32 -8.51
N GLU A 61 -4.92 6.44 -8.60
CA GLU A 61 -5.70 7.04 -7.52
C GLU A 61 -6.85 6.12 -7.07
N ARG A 62 -7.48 5.39 -7.99
CA ARG A 62 -8.56 4.43 -7.68
C ARG A 62 -8.03 3.23 -6.92
N PHE A 63 -6.86 2.72 -7.30
CA PHE A 63 -6.17 1.68 -6.53
C PHE A 63 -5.80 2.18 -5.13
N ARG A 64 -5.28 3.41 -5.01
CA ARG A 64 -4.94 4.02 -3.72
C ARG A 64 -6.16 4.15 -2.82
N ALA A 65 -7.29 4.61 -3.35
CA ALA A 65 -8.54 4.74 -2.62
C ALA A 65 -9.01 3.40 -2.04
N LEU A 66 -9.05 2.34 -2.86
CA LEU A 66 -9.41 1.01 -2.38
C LEU A 66 -8.47 0.47 -1.29
N LYS A 67 -7.15 0.60 -1.49
CA LYS A 67 -6.17 0.20 -0.47
C LYS A 67 -6.39 0.99 0.82
N LEU A 68 -6.65 2.29 0.73
CA LEU A 68 -6.88 3.14 1.90
C LEU A 68 -8.13 2.70 2.68
N GLU A 69 -9.24 2.40 2.01
CA GLU A 69 -10.45 1.88 2.68
C GLU A 69 -10.16 0.63 3.51
N VAL A 70 -9.44 -0.33 2.92
CA VAL A 70 -9.06 -1.58 3.60
C VAL A 70 -8.11 -1.30 4.76
N LEU A 71 -7.14 -0.40 4.58
CA LEU A 71 -6.24 -0.01 5.65
C LEU A 71 -6.99 0.62 6.82
N LEU A 72 -7.95 1.53 6.55
CA LEU A 72 -8.75 2.22 7.57
C LEU A 72 -9.65 1.26 8.36
N ARG A 73 -10.20 0.22 7.71
CA ARG A 73 -11.00 -0.82 8.38
C ARG A 73 -10.14 -1.84 9.13
N GLY A 74 -8.89 -2.02 8.71
CA GLY A 74 -7.97 -3.02 9.26
C GLY A 74 -6.77 -2.37 9.97
N PRO A 75 -5.55 -2.45 9.41
CA PRO A 75 -4.33 -2.05 10.12
C PRO A 75 -4.26 -0.61 10.67
N LEU A 76 -5.03 0.33 10.14
CA LEU A 76 -5.14 1.73 10.62
C LEU A 76 -6.38 1.99 11.50
N ALA A 77 -7.15 0.95 11.83
CA ALA A 77 -8.27 1.06 12.75
C ALA A 77 -7.82 1.56 14.13
N GLY A 78 -8.74 2.12 14.92
CA GLY A 78 -8.42 2.65 16.25
C GLY A 78 -7.49 3.88 16.24
N ALA A 79 -7.44 4.62 15.12
CA ALA A 79 -6.57 5.78 14.93
C ALA A 79 -5.07 5.50 15.07
N ARG A 80 -4.63 4.28 14.71
CA ARG A 80 -3.21 3.92 14.66
C ARG A 80 -2.45 4.93 13.77
N PRO A 81 -1.33 5.51 14.24
CA PRO A 81 -0.58 6.48 13.46
C PRO A 81 0.04 5.86 12.21
N ALA A 82 0.23 6.65 11.15
CA ALA A 82 0.88 6.21 9.92
C ALA A 82 2.26 6.86 9.76
N VAL A 83 3.24 6.09 9.29
CA VAL A 83 4.56 6.56 8.84
C VAL A 83 4.75 6.12 7.40
N VAL A 84 5.17 7.02 6.52
CA VAL A 84 5.30 6.74 5.08
C VAL A 84 6.77 6.59 4.71
N TRP A 85 7.16 5.42 4.21
CA TRP A 85 8.51 5.21 3.70
C TRP A 85 8.57 5.62 2.22
N GLY A 86 9.35 6.67 1.94
CA GLY A 86 9.49 7.33 0.65
C GLY A 86 8.75 8.66 0.58
N ALA A 87 9.48 9.74 0.31
CA ALA A 87 8.93 11.09 0.13
C ALA A 87 8.76 11.49 -1.36
N GLY A 88 8.67 10.50 -2.25
CA GLY A 88 8.41 10.70 -3.68
C GLY A 88 6.94 10.94 -4.02
N PRO A 89 6.57 11.01 -5.31
CA PRO A 89 5.18 11.22 -5.74
C PRO A 89 4.18 10.21 -5.14
N ILE A 90 4.57 8.93 -5.05
CA ILE A 90 3.73 7.86 -4.46
C ILE A 90 3.48 8.13 -2.98
N GLY A 91 4.53 8.38 -2.20
CA GLY A 91 4.42 8.68 -0.77
C GLY A 91 3.66 9.96 -0.47
N LYS A 92 3.90 11.04 -1.22
CA LYS A 92 3.13 12.29 -1.12
C LYS A 92 1.65 12.07 -1.46
N GLY A 93 1.35 11.25 -2.47
CA GLY A 93 -0.01 10.86 -2.81
C GLY A 93 -0.71 10.09 -1.67
N TRP A 94 0.02 9.21 -0.98
CA TRP A 94 -0.48 8.52 0.20
C TRP A 94 -0.72 9.45 1.40
N ALA A 95 0.19 10.38 1.66
CA ALA A 95 0.03 11.33 2.75
C ALA A 95 -1.22 12.21 2.56
N ARG A 96 -1.45 12.72 1.35
CA ARG A 96 -2.67 13.48 1.03
C ARG A 96 -3.93 12.64 1.20
N ALA A 97 -3.92 11.39 0.73
CA ALA A 97 -5.07 10.51 0.84
C ALA A 97 -5.40 10.18 2.32
N LEU A 98 -4.37 9.96 3.15
CA LEU A 98 -4.54 9.76 4.59
C LEU A 98 -5.08 11.02 5.27
N GLU A 99 -4.52 12.19 4.95
CA GLU A 99 -4.96 13.47 5.50
C GLU A 99 -6.44 13.77 5.17
N GLN A 100 -6.85 13.54 3.93
CA GLN A 100 -8.26 13.65 3.50
C GLN A 100 -9.19 12.68 4.24
N ALA A 101 -8.68 11.52 4.67
CA ALA A 101 -9.41 10.57 5.50
C ALA A 101 -9.30 10.85 7.01
N GLY A 102 -8.77 12.02 7.42
CA GLY A 102 -8.61 12.40 8.82
C GLY A 102 -7.52 11.60 9.55
N ARG A 103 -6.51 11.11 8.82
CA ARG A 103 -5.37 10.38 9.37
C ARG A 103 -4.07 11.16 9.16
N ALA A 104 -3.45 11.58 10.25
CA ALA A 104 -2.17 12.28 10.20
C ALA A 104 -1.01 11.31 9.89
N VAL A 105 -0.15 11.71 8.95
CA VAL A 105 1.17 11.09 8.77
C VAL A 105 2.11 11.66 9.82
N ARG A 106 2.72 10.79 10.62
CA ARG A 106 3.62 11.20 11.71
C ARG A 106 5.04 11.48 11.25
N ALA A 107 5.49 10.84 10.16
CA ALA A 107 6.78 11.06 9.54
C ALA A 107 6.84 10.48 8.13
N PHE A 108 7.78 10.99 7.35
CA PHE A 108 8.30 10.33 6.16
C PHE A 108 9.68 9.72 6.46
N VAL A 109 9.94 8.53 5.94
CA VAL A 109 11.27 7.90 5.97
C VAL A 109 11.94 8.09 4.62
N GLU A 110 13.17 8.58 4.61
CA GLU A 110 13.98 8.78 3.40
C GLU A 110 15.41 8.31 3.58
N VAL A 111 16.05 8.02 2.44
CA VAL A 111 17.48 7.71 2.35
C VAL A 111 18.25 8.87 1.71
N ASP A 112 17.57 9.77 1.01
CA ASP A 112 18.19 10.96 0.43
C ASP A 112 18.55 11.97 1.54
N PRO A 113 19.84 12.20 1.83
CA PRO A 113 20.27 13.09 2.90
C PRO A 113 19.82 14.53 2.68
N ARG A 114 19.52 14.93 1.44
CA ARG A 114 19.02 16.28 1.12
C ARG A 114 17.59 16.50 1.60
N LYS A 115 16.82 15.43 1.78
CA LYS A 115 15.42 15.50 2.24
C LYS A 115 15.30 15.31 3.75
N ILE A 116 16.24 14.61 4.36
CA ILE A 116 16.24 14.37 5.81
C ILE A 116 16.31 15.72 6.55
N GLY A 117 15.47 15.88 7.58
CA GLY A 117 15.31 17.13 8.32
C GLY A 117 14.29 18.10 7.72
N ALA A 118 13.83 17.88 6.48
CA ALA A 118 12.75 18.67 5.91
C ALA A 118 11.39 18.35 6.57
N THR A 119 10.39 19.20 6.30
CA THR A 119 8.99 18.96 6.66
C THR A 119 8.15 18.87 5.39
N ILE A 120 7.35 17.82 5.27
CA ILE A 120 6.45 17.57 4.13
C ILE A 120 5.05 17.35 4.67
N HIS A 121 4.08 18.16 4.21
CA HIS A 121 2.68 18.07 4.66
C HIS A 121 2.56 18.08 6.21
N GLY A 122 3.36 18.91 6.88
CA GLY A 122 3.41 19.00 8.35
C GLY A 122 4.14 17.85 9.07
N ALA A 123 4.60 16.82 8.35
CA ALA A 123 5.33 15.69 8.91
C ALA A 123 6.85 15.82 8.70
N PRO A 124 7.68 15.51 9.72
CA PRO A 124 9.13 15.49 9.57
C PRO A 124 9.59 14.38 8.63
N VAL A 125 10.68 14.64 7.91
CA VAL A 125 11.40 13.63 7.12
C VAL A 125 12.59 13.14 7.93
N VAL A 126 12.60 11.85 8.27
CA VAL A 126 13.59 11.22 9.15
C VAL A 126 14.39 10.14 8.41
N PRO A 127 15.62 9.82 8.88
CA PRO A 127 16.29 8.60 8.47
C PRO A 127 15.55 7.36 8.97
N ALA A 128 15.92 6.17 8.49
CA ALA A 128 15.27 4.92 8.85
C ALA A 128 15.27 4.67 10.37
N GLU A 129 16.35 4.99 11.07
CA GLU A 129 16.49 4.80 12.53
C GLU A 129 15.54 5.73 13.31
N GLY A 130 15.16 6.87 12.71
CA GLY A 130 14.23 7.82 13.31
C GLY A 130 12.80 7.28 13.48
N VAL A 131 12.46 6.16 12.83
CA VAL A 131 11.14 5.53 12.98
C VAL A 131 10.85 5.04 14.40
N LEU A 132 11.90 4.79 15.20
CA LEU A 132 11.77 4.30 16.57
C LEU A 132 11.04 5.30 17.48
N ALA A 133 11.05 6.59 17.13
CA ALA A 133 10.28 7.63 17.82
C ALA A 133 8.75 7.51 17.59
N PHE A 134 8.31 6.66 16.66
CA PHE A 134 6.91 6.49 16.27
C PHE A 134 6.43 5.07 16.54
N ALA A 135 6.73 4.55 17.73
CA ALA A 135 6.31 3.23 18.18
C ALA A 135 4.78 3.02 18.00
N GLY A 136 4.40 1.83 17.55
CA GLY A 136 3.00 1.47 17.30
C GLY A 136 2.42 2.02 15.99
N ALA A 137 3.17 2.80 15.21
CA ALA A 137 2.71 3.22 13.88
C ALA A 137 2.58 2.05 12.90
N LEU A 138 1.74 2.22 11.90
CA LEU A 138 1.76 1.43 10.68
C LEU A 138 2.69 2.11 9.66
N HIS A 139 3.66 1.36 9.19
CA HIS A 139 4.62 1.79 8.20
C HIS A 139 4.11 1.44 6.79
N LEU A 140 3.97 2.46 5.93
CA LEU A 140 3.55 2.29 4.55
C LEU A 140 4.76 2.37 3.62
N ALA A 141 5.18 1.26 3.02
CA ALA A 141 6.23 1.25 2.01
C ALA A 141 5.70 1.78 0.67
N ALA A 142 5.93 3.08 0.43
CA ALA A 142 5.37 3.85 -0.67
C ALA A 142 6.44 4.17 -1.74
N VAL A 143 7.22 3.16 -2.14
CA VAL A 143 8.29 3.28 -3.14
C VAL A 143 8.04 2.40 -4.36
N GLY A 144 8.20 2.99 -5.55
CA GLY A 144 8.02 2.30 -6.83
C GLY A 144 9.31 1.81 -7.49
N GLN A 145 10.48 2.11 -6.92
CA GLN A 145 11.77 1.74 -7.51
C GLN A 145 12.03 0.24 -7.37
N PRO A 146 12.53 -0.44 -8.41
CA PRO A 146 12.94 -1.85 -8.32
C PRO A 146 13.91 -2.11 -7.16
N GLY A 147 13.70 -3.21 -6.44
CA GLY A 147 14.51 -3.60 -5.28
C GLY A 147 14.31 -2.75 -4.01
N ALA A 148 13.54 -1.65 -4.07
CA ALA A 148 13.37 -0.78 -2.92
C ALA A 148 12.49 -1.40 -1.83
N ARG A 149 11.52 -2.25 -2.20
CA ARG A 149 10.65 -2.92 -1.24
C ARG A 149 11.43 -3.92 -0.38
N GLU A 150 12.32 -4.68 -1.01
CA GLU A 150 13.19 -5.66 -0.37
C GLU A 150 14.11 -4.96 0.63
N ARG A 151 14.76 -3.86 0.22
CA ARG A 151 15.59 -3.03 1.12
C ARG A 151 14.81 -2.47 2.29
N ILE A 152 13.59 -1.97 2.07
CA ILE A 152 12.72 -1.47 3.15
C ILE A 152 12.40 -2.60 4.13
N ARG A 153 12.04 -3.80 3.64
CA ARG A 153 11.74 -4.95 4.51
C ARG A 153 12.95 -5.36 5.35
N GLU A 154 14.14 -5.39 4.75
CA GLU A 154 15.38 -5.70 5.48
C GLU A 154 15.66 -4.66 6.57
N GLN A 155 15.51 -3.37 6.25
CA GLN A 155 15.73 -2.30 7.22
C GLN A 155 14.68 -2.33 8.33
N ALA A 156 13.41 -2.50 7.98
CA ALA A 156 12.31 -2.65 8.94
C ALA A 156 12.57 -3.82 9.90
N LYS A 157 13.02 -4.97 9.37
CA LYS A 157 13.39 -6.14 10.18
C LYS A 157 14.49 -5.82 11.19
N ARG A 158 15.54 -5.09 10.80
CA ARG A 158 16.63 -4.67 11.71
C ARG A 158 16.13 -3.75 12.82
N LEU A 159 15.09 -2.98 12.55
CA LEU A 159 14.47 -2.02 13.49
C LEU A 159 13.34 -2.65 14.31
N GLY A 160 13.11 -3.98 14.21
CA GLY A 160 12.06 -4.68 14.94
C GLY A 160 10.64 -4.44 14.41
N ILE A 161 10.50 -3.88 13.21
CA ILE A 161 9.21 -3.65 12.54
C ILE A 161 8.83 -4.92 11.77
N LEU A 162 7.68 -5.51 12.12
CA LEU A 162 7.24 -6.79 11.56
C LEU A 162 6.49 -6.60 10.22
N ASP A 163 6.99 -7.23 9.15
CA ASP A 163 6.32 -7.22 7.84
C ASP A 163 4.94 -7.90 7.91
N GLY A 164 3.95 -7.29 7.26
CA GLY A 164 2.55 -7.74 7.29
C GLY A 164 1.77 -7.38 8.56
N ARG A 165 2.41 -6.89 9.63
CA ARG A 165 1.76 -6.43 10.87
C ARG A 165 1.95 -4.95 11.13
N ASP A 166 3.19 -4.51 11.05
CA ASP A 166 3.63 -3.14 11.33
C ASP A 166 4.14 -2.45 10.07
N LEU A 167 4.51 -3.19 9.02
CA LEU A 167 4.86 -2.69 7.70
C LEU A 167 3.94 -3.30 6.63
N VAL A 168 3.45 -2.46 5.70
CA VAL A 168 2.70 -2.88 4.53
C VAL A 168 3.20 -2.18 3.27
N ALA A 169 3.32 -2.92 2.16
CA ALA A 169 3.66 -2.35 0.86
C ALA A 169 2.42 -1.74 0.19
N VAL A 170 2.52 -0.48 -0.25
CA VAL A 170 1.38 0.27 -0.78
C VAL A 170 1.58 0.86 -2.18
N ALA A 171 2.81 0.81 -2.69
CA ALA A 171 3.14 1.19 -4.06
C ALA A 171 2.71 0.15 -5.10
#